data_AF-A0A7W9GUR8-F1
#
_entry.id   AF-A0A7W9GUR8-F1
#
_cell.length_a   1.000
_cell.length_b   1.000
_cell.length_c   1.000
_cell.angle_alpha   90.00
_cell.angle_beta   90.00
_cell.angle_gamma   90.00
#
_symmetry.space_group_name_H-M   'P 1'
#
loop_
_entity.id
_entity.type
_entity.pdbx_description
1 polymer ?
#
loop_
_entity_poly.entity_id
_entity_poly.type
_entity_poly.pdbx_seq_one_letter_code
_entity_poly.pdbx_strand_id
1 'polypeptide(L)'
;MSGLHNDAPGMLPVLSKGKHRNARKGACFMEFASYLAGERWSDHPSCTHPLLAAVARLVNDAISDEHRPRLAPLVPMVIGVDSDDPRMDVAITLRVAATALPVASAERQRVLAVAILSAERILDDLDHRPAGTLTDRSREALDRVPVAAQWARDFAEGEQTTLKGFQRYAAPTAVRCAVEGVANACVSDPDALLHQLLELTIADCSDLVEPRGHPDPARWADACRLTGTVSV
;
A
#
# COMPACT_ATOMS: atom_id res chain seq x y z
N MET A 1 -6.81 -29.81 -17.14
CA MET A 1 -7.61 -28.90 -17.99
C MET A 1 -8.59 -28.16 -17.10
N SER A 2 -8.98 -26.93 -17.49
CA SER A 2 -9.61 -25.84 -16.70
C SER A 2 -8.58 -25.05 -15.88
N GLY A 3 -8.02 -23.93 -16.33
CA GLY A 3 -8.57 -22.91 -17.23
C GLY A 3 -9.28 -21.83 -16.42
N LEU A 4 -8.57 -21.18 -15.49
CA LEU A 4 -8.99 -19.90 -14.91
C LEU A 4 -8.91 -18.86 -16.05
N HIS A 5 -9.97 -18.73 -16.83
CA HIS A 5 -10.16 -17.55 -17.66
C HIS A 5 -10.37 -16.37 -16.72
N ASN A 6 -9.27 -15.69 -16.40
CA ASN A 6 -9.29 -14.32 -15.93
C ASN A 6 -9.66 -13.45 -17.13
N ASP A 7 -10.93 -13.50 -17.55
CA ASP A 7 -11.50 -12.53 -18.47
C ASP A 7 -11.60 -11.22 -17.71
N ALA A 8 -10.46 -10.52 -17.57
CA ALA A 8 -10.46 -9.11 -17.28
C ALA A 8 -11.35 -8.47 -18.37
N PRO A 9 -12.46 -7.81 -18.01
CA PRO A 9 -13.34 -7.21 -19.00
C PRO A 9 -12.51 -6.29 -19.89
N GLY A 10 -12.71 -6.35 -21.21
CA GLY A 10 -11.86 -5.71 -22.24
C GLY A 10 -11.80 -4.17 -22.22
N MET A 11 -12.21 -3.55 -21.10
CA MET A 11 -12.28 -2.13 -20.84
C MET A 11 -11.93 -1.88 -19.37
N LEU A 12 -10.85 -1.15 -19.12
CA LEU A 12 -10.45 -0.73 -17.77
C LEU A 12 -10.93 0.70 -17.47
N PRO A 13 -11.44 0.98 -16.25
CA PRO A 13 -11.81 2.33 -15.86
C PRO A 13 -10.59 3.26 -15.86
N VAL A 14 -10.77 4.51 -16.31
CA VAL A 14 -9.72 5.53 -16.22
C VAL A 14 -9.60 6.03 -14.78
N LEU A 15 -8.41 5.87 -14.20
CA LEU A 15 -8.05 6.46 -12.92
C LEU A 15 -7.33 7.80 -13.15
N SER A 16 -7.56 8.76 -12.26
CA SER A 16 -6.93 10.08 -12.27
C SER A 16 -6.31 10.43 -10.92
N LYS A 17 -5.33 11.34 -10.96
CA LYS A 17 -4.63 11.83 -9.77
C LYS A 17 -5.52 12.74 -8.92
N GLY A 18 -5.37 12.64 -7.60
CA GLY A 18 -6.00 13.55 -6.65
C GLY A 18 -7.48 13.22 -6.35
N LYS A 19 -8.13 14.11 -5.61
CA LYS A 19 -9.51 13.93 -5.14
C LYS A 19 -10.53 14.57 -6.07
N HIS A 20 -11.64 13.88 -6.30
CA HIS A 20 -12.71 14.28 -7.19
C HIS A 20 -14.05 14.37 -6.46
N ARG A 21 -14.92 15.29 -6.92
CA ARG A 21 -16.25 15.46 -6.31
C ARG A 21 -17.26 14.41 -6.75
N ASN A 22 -17.03 13.75 -7.89
CA ASN A 22 -17.86 12.71 -8.49
C ASN A 22 -17.15 12.08 -9.71
N ALA A 23 -17.63 10.91 -10.15
CA ALA A 23 -17.07 10.15 -11.26
C ALA A 23 -16.93 10.93 -12.59
N ARG A 24 -17.82 11.89 -12.88
CA ARG A 24 -17.74 12.69 -14.13
C ARG A 24 -16.53 13.62 -14.16
N LYS A 25 -15.87 13.85 -13.02
CA LYS A 25 -14.67 14.69 -12.90
C LYS A 25 -13.38 13.86 -12.85
N GLY A 26 -13.48 12.54 -12.96
CA GLY A 26 -12.38 11.60 -12.70
C GLY A 26 -12.65 10.77 -11.46
N ALA A 27 -11.78 9.80 -11.21
CA ALA A 27 -11.82 8.90 -10.06
C ALA A 27 -10.40 8.51 -9.68
N CYS A 28 -10.00 8.72 -8.43
CA CYS A 28 -8.81 8.05 -7.93
C CYS A 28 -9.15 6.60 -7.59
N PHE A 29 -8.10 5.81 -7.32
CA PHE A 29 -8.21 4.42 -6.90
C PHE A 29 -9.26 4.19 -5.78
N MET A 30 -9.20 4.98 -4.70
CA MET A 30 -10.08 4.76 -3.53
C MET A 30 -11.51 5.27 -3.73
N GLU A 31 -11.71 6.30 -4.54
CA GLU A 31 -13.06 6.74 -4.92
C GLU A 31 -13.77 5.68 -5.75
N PHE A 32 -13.02 5.02 -6.63
CA PHE A 32 -13.53 3.91 -7.42
C PHE A 32 -13.82 2.69 -6.52
N ALA A 33 -12.93 2.38 -5.57
CA ALA A 33 -13.18 1.34 -4.57
C ALA A 33 -14.46 1.61 -3.76
N SER A 34 -14.66 2.84 -3.28
CA SER A 34 -15.85 3.22 -2.50
C SER A 34 -17.13 3.03 -3.31
N TYR A 35 -17.12 3.42 -4.59
CA TYR A 35 -18.25 3.23 -5.48
C TYR A 35 -18.57 1.74 -5.70
N LEU A 36 -17.57 0.90 -5.96
CA LEU A 36 -17.74 -0.54 -6.15
C LEU A 36 -18.27 -1.22 -4.88
N ALA A 37 -17.79 -0.82 -3.71
CA ALA A 37 -18.28 -1.26 -2.41
C ALA A 37 -19.73 -0.81 -2.13
N GLY A 38 -20.26 0.14 -2.91
CA GLY A 38 -21.60 0.72 -2.71
C GLY A 38 -21.65 1.76 -1.60
N GLU A 39 -20.49 2.28 -1.22
CA GLU A 39 -20.36 3.37 -0.27
C GLU A 39 -20.60 4.72 -0.96
N ARG A 40 -20.62 5.78 -0.15
CA ARG A 40 -20.61 7.14 -0.68
C ARG A 40 -19.29 7.40 -1.40
N TRP A 41 -19.33 8.17 -2.49
CA TRP A 41 -18.13 8.63 -3.21
C TRP A 41 -17.14 9.30 -2.26
N SER A 42 -15.99 8.67 -2.01
CA SER A 42 -14.98 9.13 -1.06
C SER A 42 -13.63 8.51 -1.39
N ASP A 43 -12.56 9.30 -1.27
CA ASP A 43 -11.18 8.80 -1.29
C ASP A 43 -10.73 8.20 0.06
N HIS A 44 -11.62 8.24 1.07
CA HIS A 44 -11.45 7.61 2.39
C HIS A 44 -12.66 6.71 2.66
N PRO A 45 -12.79 5.56 1.98
CA PRO A 45 -13.89 4.63 2.21
C PRO A 45 -13.74 3.87 3.53
N SER A 46 -14.85 3.31 4.02
CA SER A 46 -14.84 2.37 5.14
C SER A 46 -14.55 0.92 4.72
N CYS A 47 -14.63 0.60 3.43
CA CYS A 47 -14.42 -0.75 2.92
C CYS A 47 -12.94 -1.19 2.90
N THR A 48 -12.01 -0.33 3.31
CA THR A 48 -10.57 -0.58 3.22
C THR A 48 -9.86 0.04 4.41
N HIS A 49 -8.90 -0.68 4.98
CA HIS A 49 -8.11 -0.21 6.11
C HIS A 49 -7.50 1.18 5.83
N PRO A 50 -7.59 2.17 6.75
CA PRO A 50 -7.19 3.55 6.49
C PRO A 50 -5.75 3.73 6.00
N LEU A 51 -4.81 2.94 6.53
CA LEU A 51 -3.41 3.01 6.10
C LEU A 51 -3.22 2.40 4.70
N LEU A 52 -3.93 1.32 4.36
CA LEU A 52 -3.90 0.71 3.02
C LEU A 52 -4.51 1.67 1.99
N ALA A 53 -5.62 2.32 2.34
CA ALA A 53 -6.20 3.38 1.52
C ALA A 53 -5.25 4.57 1.32
N ALA A 54 -4.37 4.87 2.29
CA ALA A 54 -3.32 5.88 2.12
C ALA A 54 -2.23 5.42 1.13
N VAL A 55 -1.79 4.15 1.19
CA VAL A 55 -0.84 3.59 0.22
C VAL A 55 -1.42 3.67 -1.19
N ALA A 56 -2.66 3.20 -1.39
CA ALA A 56 -3.32 3.19 -2.69
C ALA A 56 -3.47 4.60 -3.30
N ARG A 57 -3.85 5.61 -2.51
CA ARG A 57 -3.92 7.00 -2.97
C ARG A 57 -2.56 7.56 -3.36
N LEU A 58 -1.54 7.34 -2.54
CA LEU A 58 -0.20 7.86 -2.82
C LEU A 58 0.40 7.19 -4.06
N VAL A 59 0.22 5.89 -4.23
CA VAL A 59 0.65 5.16 -5.44
C VAL A 59 -0.10 5.66 -6.67
N ASN A 60 -1.43 5.81 -6.60
CA ASN A 60 -2.26 6.38 -7.68
C ASN A 60 -1.75 7.76 -8.13
N ASP A 61 -1.35 8.59 -7.17
CA ASP A 61 -0.90 9.95 -7.43
C ASP A 61 0.57 10.05 -7.87
N ALA A 62 1.38 9.03 -7.57
CA ALA A 62 2.79 8.98 -7.89
C ALA A 62 3.08 8.29 -9.23
N ILE A 63 2.31 7.26 -9.58
CA ILE A 63 2.48 6.52 -10.84
C ILE A 63 2.17 7.43 -12.04
N SER A 64 2.92 7.25 -13.14
CA SER A 64 2.72 8.03 -14.37
C SER A 64 1.33 7.83 -14.98
N ASP A 65 0.87 8.81 -15.77
CA ASP A 65 -0.42 8.73 -16.47
C ASP A 65 -0.52 7.53 -17.42
N GLU A 66 0.60 7.16 -18.05
CA GLU A 66 0.71 6.00 -18.94
C GLU A 66 0.52 4.67 -18.20
N HIS A 67 1.07 4.55 -16.99
CA HIS A 67 1.02 3.32 -16.21
C HIS A 67 -0.21 3.21 -15.30
N ARG A 68 -0.86 4.34 -14.95
CA ARG A 68 -2.00 4.35 -14.02
C ARG A 68 -3.16 3.41 -14.38
N PRO A 69 -3.55 3.19 -15.64
CA PRO A 69 -4.59 2.22 -15.99
C PRO A 69 -4.29 0.80 -15.47
N ARG A 70 -3.00 0.44 -15.29
CA ARG A 70 -2.59 -0.87 -14.75
C ARG A 70 -2.94 -1.05 -13.27
N LEU A 71 -3.28 0.02 -12.54
CA LEU A 71 -3.79 -0.07 -11.18
C LEU A 71 -5.26 -0.48 -11.12
N ALA A 72 -6.04 -0.29 -12.19
CA ALA A 72 -7.48 -0.56 -12.19
C ALA A 72 -7.84 -2.00 -11.77
N PRO A 73 -7.15 -3.06 -12.25
CA PRO A 73 -7.39 -4.43 -11.80
C PRO A 73 -7.17 -4.67 -10.30
N LEU A 74 -6.40 -3.83 -9.62
CA LEU A 74 -6.16 -3.95 -8.18
C LEU A 74 -7.29 -3.31 -7.34
N VAL A 75 -8.14 -2.45 -7.92
CA VAL A 75 -9.17 -1.74 -7.17
C VAL A 75 -10.18 -2.67 -6.47
N PRO A 76 -10.70 -3.73 -7.11
CA PRO A 76 -11.61 -4.63 -6.43
C PRO A 76 -10.95 -5.40 -5.28
N MET A 77 -9.62 -5.55 -5.31
CA MET A 77 -8.86 -6.35 -4.35
C MET A 77 -8.70 -5.68 -2.98
N VAL A 78 -8.96 -4.37 -2.86
CA VAL A 78 -8.94 -3.67 -1.56
C VAL A 78 -10.30 -3.64 -0.85
N ILE A 79 -11.36 -4.08 -1.52
CA ILE A 79 -12.72 -4.00 -0.99
C ILE A 79 -12.91 -5.11 0.05
N GLY A 80 -13.29 -4.71 1.26
CA GLY A 80 -13.42 -5.62 2.40
C GLY A 80 -12.09 -5.94 3.08
N VAL A 81 -10.97 -5.37 2.62
CA VAL A 81 -9.66 -5.50 3.26
C VAL A 81 -9.55 -4.45 4.37
N ASP A 82 -10.25 -4.72 5.47
CA ASP A 82 -10.31 -3.87 6.66
C ASP A 82 -10.33 -4.73 7.92
N SER A 83 -9.57 -4.31 8.94
CA SER A 83 -9.42 -5.03 10.22
C SER A 83 -8.97 -4.06 11.30
N ASP A 84 -9.48 -4.27 12.52
CA ASP A 84 -9.02 -3.57 13.72
C ASP A 84 -7.75 -4.22 14.33
N ASP A 85 -7.23 -5.31 13.76
CA ASP A 85 -5.98 -5.93 14.23
C ASP A 85 -4.79 -4.98 13.96
N PRO A 86 -4.06 -4.54 15.00
CA PRO A 86 -2.89 -3.67 14.84
C PRO A 86 -1.77 -4.25 13.97
N ARG A 87 -1.76 -5.56 13.73
CA ARG A 87 -0.85 -6.22 12.77
C ARG A 87 -1.02 -5.68 11.35
N MET A 88 -2.18 -5.11 11.02
CA MET A 88 -2.42 -4.49 9.71
C MET A 88 -1.46 -3.31 9.46
N ASP A 89 -1.34 -2.38 10.42
CA ASP A 89 -0.42 -1.25 10.31
C ASP A 89 1.05 -1.70 10.22
N VAL A 90 1.41 -2.73 10.99
CA VAL A 90 2.74 -3.33 10.98
C VAL A 90 3.05 -3.94 9.61
N ALA A 91 2.17 -4.81 9.11
CA ALA A 91 2.37 -5.50 7.84
C ALA A 91 2.52 -4.53 6.67
N ILE A 92 1.65 -3.51 6.62
CA ILE A 92 1.74 -2.43 5.62
C ILE A 92 3.07 -1.70 5.75
N THR A 93 3.44 -1.28 6.97
CA THR A 93 4.68 -0.54 7.20
C THR A 93 5.92 -1.33 6.80
N LEU A 94 6.01 -2.59 7.22
CA LEU A 94 7.13 -3.47 6.86
C LEU A 94 7.19 -3.68 5.34
N ARG A 95 6.05 -3.90 4.68
CA ARG A 95 5.99 -4.06 3.22
C ARG A 95 6.50 -2.82 2.48
N VAL A 96 5.92 -1.65 2.75
CA VAL A 96 6.26 -0.43 2.01
C VAL A 96 7.69 0.01 2.31
N ALA A 97 8.12 -0.06 3.57
CA ALA A 97 9.46 0.34 3.96
C ALA A 97 10.52 -0.61 3.39
N ALA A 98 10.35 -1.93 3.53
CA ALA A 98 11.32 -2.90 3.01
C ALA A 98 11.44 -2.85 1.47
N THR A 99 10.36 -2.53 0.77
CA THR A 99 10.36 -2.39 -0.70
C THR A 99 11.10 -1.13 -1.14
N ALA A 100 10.83 0.01 -0.49
CA ALA A 100 11.41 1.29 -0.86
C ALA A 100 12.86 1.48 -0.35
N LEU A 101 13.22 0.86 0.77
CA LEU A 101 14.50 1.09 1.45
C LEU A 101 15.73 0.97 0.54
N PRO A 102 15.91 -0.07 -0.28
CA PRO A 102 17.12 -0.23 -1.09
C PRO A 102 17.26 0.80 -2.20
N VAL A 103 16.16 1.41 -2.64
CA VAL A 103 16.11 2.31 -3.82
C VAL A 103 15.94 3.78 -3.43
N ALA A 104 15.58 4.05 -2.18
CA ALA A 104 15.38 5.39 -1.67
C ALA A 104 16.70 6.16 -1.49
N SER A 105 16.62 7.49 -1.44
CA SER A 105 17.78 8.34 -1.11
C SER A 105 18.32 8.04 0.29
N ALA A 106 19.62 8.31 0.52
CA ALA A 106 20.27 8.03 1.81
C ALA A 106 19.55 8.67 3.02
N GLU A 107 18.94 9.85 2.83
CA GLU A 107 18.11 10.50 3.85
C GLU A 107 16.82 9.70 4.15
N ARG A 108 16.09 9.29 3.11
CA ARG A 108 14.88 8.47 3.25
C ARG A 108 15.19 7.08 3.78
N GLN A 109 16.36 6.52 3.44
CA GLN A 109 16.79 5.22 3.96
C GLN A 109 16.83 5.19 5.48
N ARG A 110 17.29 6.27 6.13
CA ARG A 110 17.29 6.38 7.59
C ARG A 110 15.87 6.33 8.17
N VAL A 111 14.95 7.09 7.59
CA VAL A 111 13.53 7.11 8.03
C VAL A 111 12.89 5.73 7.86
N LEU A 112 13.10 5.09 6.71
CA LEU A 112 12.54 3.77 6.42
C LEU A 112 13.16 2.66 7.28
N ALA A 113 14.46 2.72 7.56
CA ALA A 113 15.12 1.79 8.47
C ALA A 113 14.58 1.93 9.91
N VAL A 114 14.39 3.16 10.42
CA VAL A 114 13.73 3.40 11.71
C VAL A 114 12.30 2.87 11.72
N ALA A 115 11.55 3.06 10.64
CA ALA A 115 10.19 2.53 10.52
C ALA A 115 10.16 1.00 10.58
N ILE A 116 11.10 0.30 9.91
CA ILE A 116 11.21 -1.17 10.00
C ILE A 116 11.49 -1.61 11.43
N LEU A 117 12.51 -1.04 12.08
CA LEU A 117 12.86 -1.41 13.46
C LEU A 117 11.72 -1.13 14.44
N SER A 118 10.99 -0.03 14.23
CA SER A 118 9.83 0.33 15.05
C SER A 118 8.68 -0.65 14.84
N ALA A 119 8.36 -1.01 13.60
CA ALA A 119 7.30 -1.97 13.28
C ALA A 119 7.63 -3.38 13.79
N GLU A 120 8.88 -3.83 13.67
CA GLU A 120 9.32 -5.11 14.22
C GLU A 120 9.22 -5.16 15.75
N ARG A 121 9.54 -4.06 16.45
CA ARG A 121 9.35 -3.98 17.91
C ARG A 121 7.88 -4.07 18.30
N ILE A 122 7.00 -3.36 17.59
CA ILE A 122 5.55 -3.47 17.82
C ILE A 122 5.08 -4.91 17.57
N LEU A 123 5.61 -5.57 16.54
CA LEU A 123 5.28 -6.95 16.24
C LEU A 123 5.82 -7.93 17.29
N ASP A 124 7.01 -7.68 17.86
CA ASP A 124 7.52 -8.43 19.02
C ASP A 124 6.55 -8.39 20.19
N ASP A 125 6.01 -7.20 20.50
CA ASP A 125 5.03 -7.03 21.57
C ASP A 125 3.70 -7.74 21.28
N LEU A 126 3.19 -7.61 20.04
CA LEU A 126 1.92 -8.19 19.59
C LEU A 126 1.96 -9.73 19.53
N ASP A 127 3.06 -10.30 19.06
CA ASP A 127 3.25 -11.74 18.84
C ASP A 127 4.03 -12.42 19.98
N HIS A 128 4.40 -11.67 21.03
CA HIS A 128 5.23 -12.14 22.14
C HIS A 128 6.56 -12.78 21.67
N ARG A 129 7.22 -12.15 20.69
CA ARG A 129 8.51 -12.60 20.15
C ARG A 129 9.66 -12.06 21.02
N PRO A 130 10.84 -12.69 20.99
CA PRO A 130 12.03 -12.12 21.62
C PRO A 130 12.33 -10.72 21.08
N ALA A 131 12.71 -9.79 21.96
CA ALA A 131 13.00 -8.42 21.57
C ALA A 131 14.13 -8.33 20.53
N GLY A 132 13.90 -7.55 19.47
CA GLY A 132 14.85 -7.38 18.36
C GLY A 132 14.75 -8.48 17.31
N THR A 133 13.66 -9.25 17.31
CA THR A 133 13.39 -10.20 16.23
C THR A 133 13.12 -9.44 14.94
N LEU A 134 13.68 -9.92 13.83
CA LEU A 134 13.42 -9.39 12.50
C LEU A 134 12.84 -10.51 11.64
N THR A 135 11.76 -10.20 10.92
CA THR A 135 11.30 -11.03 9.81
C THR A 135 12.37 -11.08 8.72
N ASP A 136 12.32 -12.11 7.86
CA ASP A 136 13.27 -12.26 6.75
C ASP A 136 13.24 -11.04 5.83
N ARG A 137 12.05 -10.53 5.51
CA ARG A 137 11.86 -9.31 4.70
C ARG A 137 12.58 -8.09 5.29
N SER A 138 12.46 -7.88 6.60
CA SER A 138 13.11 -6.76 7.28
C SER A 138 14.62 -6.93 7.31
N ARG A 139 15.11 -8.15 7.58
CA ARG A 139 16.53 -8.48 7.56
C ARG A 139 17.14 -8.21 6.18
N GLU A 140 16.56 -8.79 5.13
CA GLU A 140 17.01 -8.63 3.75
C GLU A 140 17.01 -7.16 3.28
N ALA A 141 16.03 -6.37 3.71
CA ALA A 141 15.99 -4.95 3.37
C ALA A 141 17.10 -4.17 4.09
N LEU A 142 17.29 -4.39 5.40
CA LEU A 142 18.30 -3.71 6.20
C LEU A 142 19.73 -4.09 5.77
N ASP A 143 19.96 -5.34 5.39
CA ASP A 143 21.27 -5.83 4.94
C ASP A 143 21.72 -5.18 3.62
N ARG A 144 20.79 -4.70 2.79
CA ARG A 144 21.09 -3.95 1.57
C ARG A 144 21.54 -2.51 1.82
N VAL A 145 21.33 -1.98 3.02
CA VAL A 145 21.65 -0.58 3.38
C VAL A 145 22.36 -0.49 4.74
N PRO A 146 23.51 -1.17 4.93
CA PRO A 146 24.12 -1.37 6.24
C PRO A 146 24.43 -0.08 7.00
N VAL A 147 24.78 1.00 6.29
CA VAL A 147 25.04 2.31 6.89
C VAL A 147 23.77 2.93 7.49
N ALA A 148 22.65 2.90 6.74
CA ALA A 148 21.38 3.42 7.24
C ALA A 148 20.79 2.52 8.33
N ALA A 149 20.95 1.20 8.20
CA ALA A 149 20.52 0.22 9.19
C ALA A 149 21.27 0.42 10.52
N GLN A 150 22.59 0.62 10.49
CA GLN A 150 23.36 0.88 11.70
C GLN A 150 22.93 2.20 12.35
N TRP A 151 22.84 3.28 11.57
CA TRP A 151 22.37 4.57 12.07
C TRP A 151 20.99 4.47 12.72
N ALA A 152 20.06 3.71 12.12
CA ALA A 152 18.72 3.54 12.67
C ALA A 152 18.71 2.74 13.98
N ARG A 153 19.61 1.76 14.14
CA ARG A 153 19.77 1.04 15.42
C ARG A 153 20.25 1.99 16.50
N ASP A 154 21.31 2.76 16.23
CA ASP A 154 21.87 3.72 17.18
C ASP A 154 20.84 4.80 17.55
N PHE A 155 20.05 5.27 16.58
CA PHE A 155 18.97 6.24 16.83
C PHE A 155 17.84 5.67 17.70
N ALA A 156 17.49 4.40 17.48
CA ALA A 156 16.41 3.74 18.20
C ALA A 156 16.81 3.28 19.61
N GLU A 157 18.10 3.36 19.99
CA GLU A 157 18.55 3.09 21.35
C GLU A 157 17.93 4.12 22.33
N GLY A 158 17.03 3.64 23.20
CA GLY A 158 16.36 4.46 24.21
C GLY A 158 15.01 5.05 23.79
N GLU A 159 14.56 4.84 22.55
CA GLU A 159 13.23 5.28 22.10
C GLU A 159 12.17 4.21 22.38
N GLN A 160 11.12 4.57 23.13
CA GLN A 160 9.96 3.69 23.34
C GLN A 160 8.88 3.98 22.30
N THR A 161 8.82 3.15 21.26
CA THR A 161 7.72 3.19 20.30
C THR A 161 6.46 2.60 20.93
N THR A 162 5.46 3.43 21.22
CA THR A 162 4.12 2.93 21.59
C THR A 162 3.32 2.58 20.34
N LEU A 163 2.45 1.57 20.41
CA LEU A 163 1.57 1.21 19.29
C LEU A 163 0.75 2.42 18.78
N LYS A 164 0.18 3.21 19.70
CA LYS A 164 -0.60 4.40 19.34
C LYS A 164 0.24 5.47 18.63
N GLY A 165 1.48 5.68 19.10
CA GLY A 165 2.42 6.61 18.46
C GLY A 165 2.83 6.12 17.07
N PHE A 166 3.04 4.80 16.93
CA PHE A 166 3.36 4.14 15.67
C PHE A 166 2.24 4.34 14.64
N GLN A 167 1.00 3.98 14.97
CA GLN A 167 -0.16 4.13 14.08
C GLN A 167 -0.41 5.58 13.69
N ARG A 168 -0.22 6.52 14.63
CA ARG A 168 -0.51 7.93 14.39
C ARG A 168 0.56 8.65 13.58
N TYR A 169 1.83 8.28 13.73
CA TYR A 169 2.95 9.06 13.19
C TYR A 169 3.90 8.23 12.34
N ALA A 170 4.43 7.13 12.88
CA ALA A 170 5.49 6.36 12.22
C ALA A 170 4.98 5.67 10.96
N ALA A 171 3.86 4.93 11.03
CA ALA A 171 3.31 4.19 9.90
C ALA A 171 2.87 5.12 8.74
N PRO A 172 2.10 6.21 8.97
CA PRO A 172 1.77 7.15 7.90
C PRO A 172 2.99 7.85 7.29
N THR A 173 4.02 8.13 8.10
CA THR A 173 5.27 8.72 7.62
C THR A 173 6.07 7.74 6.78
N ALA A 174 6.16 6.47 7.19
CA ALA A 174 6.81 5.41 6.44
C ALA A 174 6.16 5.22 5.08
N VAL A 175 4.82 5.18 5.01
CA VAL A 175 4.06 5.09 3.76
C VAL A 175 4.40 6.25 2.81
N ARG A 176 4.36 7.50 3.29
CA ARG A 176 4.71 8.67 2.46
C ARG A 176 6.15 8.62 1.98
N CYS A 177 7.11 8.37 2.89
CA CYS A 177 8.53 8.29 2.56
C CYS A 177 8.84 7.14 1.60
N ALA A 178 8.15 6.01 1.71
CA ALA A 178 8.33 4.85 0.85
C ALA A 178 7.85 5.14 -0.57
N VAL A 179 6.62 5.62 -0.73
CA VAL A 179 6.05 5.91 -2.05
C VAL A 179 6.83 7.03 -2.75
N GLU A 180 7.14 8.12 -2.05
CA GLU A 180 7.99 9.18 -2.60
C GLU A 180 9.42 8.68 -2.91
N GLY A 181 9.95 7.79 -2.08
CA GLY A 181 11.26 7.19 -2.26
C GLY A 181 11.35 6.37 -3.54
N VAL A 182 10.35 5.53 -3.81
CA VAL A 182 10.25 4.74 -5.05
C VAL A 182 10.02 5.65 -6.25
N ALA A 183 9.08 6.58 -6.16
CA ALA A 183 8.72 7.46 -7.28
C ALA A 183 9.89 8.33 -7.77
N ASN A 184 10.82 8.67 -6.88
CA ASN A 184 12.00 9.48 -7.20
C ASN A 184 13.30 8.65 -7.23
N ALA A 185 13.22 7.32 -7.21
CA ALA A 185 14.38 6.46 -7.21
C ALA A 185 15.06 6.44 -8.59
N CYS A 186 16.39 6.32 -8.60
CA CYS A 186 17.18 6.11 -9.81
C CYS A 186 17.14 4.63 -10.26
N VAL A 187 15.93 4.09 -10.47
CA VAL A 187 15.69 2.73 -10.98
C VAL A 187 15.16 2.78 -12.40
N SER A 188 15.30 1.67 -13.13
CA SER A 188 14.89 1.61 -14.54
C SER A 188 13.38 1.77 -14.75
N ASP A 189 12.57 1.31 -13.80
CA ASP A 189 11.11 1.35 -13.88
C ASP A 189 10.47 1.59 -12.49
N PRO A 190 10.36 2.86 -12.05
CA PRO A 190 9.73 3.19 -10.78
C PRO A 190 8.21 2.92 -10.78
N ASP A 191 7.54 3.00 -11.94
CA ASP A 191 6.10 2.77 -12.05
C ASP A 191 5.75 1.30 -11.81
N ALA A 192 6.51 0.36 -12.40
CA ALA A 192 6.35 -1.06 -12.12
C ALA A 192 6.62 -1.39 -10.65
N LEU A 193 7.60 -0.73 -10.03
CA LEU A 193 7.89 -0.93 -8.60
C LEU A 193 6.78 -0.38 -7.70
N LEU A 194 6.16 0.76 -8.05
CA LEU A 194 4.99 1.30 -7.35
C LEU A 194 3.76 0.39 -7.49
N HIS A 195 3.53 -0.15 -8.69
CA HIS A 195 2.45 -1.11 -8.95
C HIS A 195 2.64 -2.38 -8.10
N GLN A 196 3.82 -2.98 -8.15
CA GLN A 196 4.17 -4.17 -7.36
C GLN A 196 4.10 -3.90 -5.85
N LEU A 197 4.55 -2.72 -5.39
CA LEU A 197 4.45 -2.32 -3.98
C LEU A 197 2.99 -2.32 -3.53
N LEU A 198 2.08 -1.76 -4.32
CA LEU A 198 0.65 -1.76 -3.98
C LEU A 198 0.08 -3.18 -4.00
N GLU A 199 0.30 -3.95 -5.07
CA GLU A 199 -0.20 -5.32 -5.22
C GLU A 199 0.22 -6.21 -4.04
N LEU A 200 1.50 -6.20 -3.67
CA LEU A 200 2.03 -7.00 -2.57
C LEU A 200 1.54 -6.50 -1.20
N THR A 201 1.28 -5.20 -1.04
CA THR A 201 0.68 -4.67 0.19
C THR A 201 -0.76 -5.14 0.33
N ILE A 202 -1.55 -5.13 -0.76
CA ILE A 202 -2.92 -5.65 -0.77
C ILE A 202 -2.93 -7.14 -0.42
N ALA A 203 -2.02 -7.93 -0.99
CA ALA A 203 -1.90 -9.35 -0.70
C ALA A 203 -1.57 -9.61 0.78
N ASP A 204 -0.55 -8.95 1.34
CA ASP A 204 -0.18 -9.08 2.76
C ASP A 204 -1.36 -8.73 3.68
N CYS A 205 -2.14 -7.69 3.36
CA CYS A 205 -3.32 -7.31 4.13
C CYS A 205 -4.47 -8.31 3.97
N SER A 206 -4.64 -8.87 2.77
CA SER A 206 -5.70 -9.85 2.47
C SER A 206 -5.50 -11.14 3.26
N ASP A 207 -4.25 -11.55 3.49
CA ASP A 207 -3.92 -12.73 4.31
C ASP A 207 -4.25 -12.54 5.81
N LEU A 208 -4.44 -11.30 6.26
CA LEU A 208 -4.78 -10.96 7.65
C LEU A 208 -6.28 -10.79 7.90
N VAL A 209 -7.10 -10.83 6.84
CA VAL A 209 -8.57 -10.73 6.96
C VAL A 209 -9.22 -12.08 6.65
N GLU A 210 -10.35 -12.37 7.30
CA GLU A 210 -11.17 -13.49 6.86
C GLU A 210 -11.69 -13.22 5.43
N PRO A 211 -11.70 -14.23 4.53
CA PRO A 211 -12.17 -14.04 3.17
C PRO A 211 -13.59 -13.49 3.13
N ARG A 212 -13.80 -12.35 2.46
CA ARG A 212 -15.14 -11.82 2.15
C ARG A 212 -15.34 -11.74 0.64
N GLY A 213 -16.60 -11.92 0.24
CA GLY A 213 -17.02 -12.31 -1.12
C GLY A 213 -16.58 -11.38 -2.25
N HIS A 214 -16.66 -11.90 -3.47
CA HIS A 214 -16.23 -11.24 -4.69
C HIS A 214 -17.04 -9.97 -5.04
N PRO A 215 -16.41 -8.98 -5.70
CA PRO A 215 -17.08 -7.76 -6.14
C PRO A 215 -18.17 -8.04 -7.18
N ASP A 216 -19.29 -7.31 -7.09
CA ASP A 216 -20.45 -7.45 -7.99
C ASP A 216 -20.08 -7.06 -9.44
N PRO A 217 -20.13 -8.00 -10.41
CA PRO A 217 -19.80 -7.74 -11.81
C PRO A 217 -20.65 -6.63 -12.46
N ALA A 218 -21.91 -6.45 -12.03
CA ALA A 218 -22.77 -5.40 -12.56
C ALA A 218 -22.27 -4.01 -12.18
N ARG A 219 -21.84 -3.84 -10.91
CA ARG A 219 -21.26 -2.58 -10.44
C ARG A 219 -19.94 -2.26 -11.13
N TRP A 220 -19.13 -3.27 -11.46
CA TRP A 220 -17.90 -3.06 -12.22
C TRP A 220 -18.17 -2.49 -13.62
N ALA A 221 -19.13 -3.08 -14.35
CA ALA A 221 -19.52 -2.61 -15.67
C ALA A 221 -20.10 -1.19 -15.63
N ASP A 222 -20.87 -0.85 -14.61
CA ASP A 222 -21.42 0.49 -14.39
C ASP A 222 -20.31 1.51 -14.14
N ALA A 223 -19.33 1.14 -13.31
CA ALA A 223 -18.21 1.98 -12.94
C ALA A 223 -17.35 2.34 -14.17
N CYS A 224 -17.09 1.36 -15.05
CA CYS A 224 -16.40 1.58 -16.33
C CYS A 224 -17.11 2.62 -17.21
N ARG A 225 -18.45 2.63 -17.24
CA ARG A 225 -19.22 3.62 -18.02
C ARG A 225 -19.15 5.03 -17.43
N LEU A 226 -18.92 5.15 -16.12
CA LEU A 226 -18.91 6.44 -15.42
C LEU A 226 -17.58 7.19 -15.56
N THR A 227 -16.45 6.49 -15.59
CA THR A 227 -15.11 7.10 -15.64
C THR A 227 -14.51 7.14 -17.04
N GLY A 228 -15.16 6.49 -18.02
CA GLY A 228 -14.56 6.22 -19.32
C GLY A 228 -13.59 5.03 -19.24
N THR A 229 -13.22 4.49 -20.41
CA THR A 229 -12.49 3.22 -20.47
C THR A 229 -11.29 3.27 -21.41
N VAL A 230 -10.26 2.51 -21.07
CA VAL A 230 -9.11 2.24 -21.93
C VAL A 230 -9.14 0.77 -22.34
N SER A 231 -8.85 0.46 -23.61
CA SER A 231 -8.64 -0.92 -24.07
C SER A 231 -7.32 -1.44 -23.50
N VAL A 232 -7.32 -2.70 -23.07
CA VAL A 232 -6.14 -3.41 -22.53
C VAL A 232 -5.25 -3.93 -23.65
#